data_AF-A0A1D2M902-F1
#
_entry.id   AF-A0A1D2M902-F1
#
_cell.length_a   1.000
_cell.length_b   1.000
_cell.length_c   1.000
_cell.angle_alpha   90.00
_cell.angle_beta   90.00
_cell.angle_gamma   90.00
#
_symmetry.space_group_name_H-M   'P 1'
#
loop_
_entity.id
_entity.type
_entity.pdbx_description
1 polymer ?
#
loop_
_entity_poly.entity_id
_entity_poly.type
_entity_poly.pdbx_seq_one_letter_code
_entity_poly.pdbx_strand_id
1 'polypeptide(L)'
;GVEKGKRQRLKYIIHSQNGQAIILAFVALCAIGLASADWELVWEDQFDGEDLWRNYKFDEGCNGWGNDELQCYTVNRPENVRQEGGNLIITARESGGVNDSQTTLPFTSTRMVTYSSFTYGKFEIRARLPKGKHLWPAFWMMPQDSEYGPWPRSGELDIMEYRGQRPTNVLGTIHFGESKENKGKLAHPRPRFQWTFPKISMSTLWTGPH
;
A
#
# COMPACT_ATOMS: atom_id res chain seq x y z
N GLY A 1 -14.53 25.17 -5.91
CA GLY A 1 -13.32 25.84 -5.41
C GLY A 1 -13.08 25.35 -4.00
N VAL A 2 -11.93 24.75 -3.73
CA VAL A 2 -11.61 24.17 -2.42
C VAL A 2 -10.67 25.14 -1.68
N GLU A 3 -11.06 25.53 -0.48
CA GLU A 3 -10.30 26.46 0.36
C GLU A 3 -8.93 25.88 0.75
N LYS A 4 -7.88 26.69 0.52
CA LYS A 4 -6.53 26.45 1.05
C LYS A 4 -6.61 26.47 2.59
N GLY A 5 -6.42 25.34 3.26
CA GLY A 5 -6.18 25.35 4.70
C GLY A 5 -6.38 24.05 5.48
N LYS A 6 -7.12 23.07 4.95
CA LYS A 6 -7.49 21.87 5.72
C LYS A 6 -6.60 20.67 5.38
N ARG A 7 -5.83 20.21 6.38
CA ARG A 7 -4.87 19.09 6.25
C ARG A 7 -5.57 17.76 6.50
N GLN A 8 -5.36 16.82 5.58
CA GLN A 8 -6.10 15.59 5.44
C GLN A 8 -5.40 14.39 6.14
N ARG A 9 -6.16 13.54 6.86
CA ARG A 9 -5.72 12.27 7.47
C ARG A 9 -6.41 11.10 6.77
N LEU A 10 -5.64 10.06 6.45
CA LEU A 10 -6.12 8.75 6.00
C LEU A 10 -5.64 7.67 6.95
N LYS A 11 -6.53 6.77 7.39
CA LYS A 11 -6.22 5.65 8.29
C LYS A 11 -6.76 4.34 7.72
N TYR A 12 -5.88 3.37 7.52
CA TYR A 12 -6.21 2.00 7.13
C TYR A 12 -5.91 1.03 8.29
N ILE A 13 -6.79 0.06 8.58
CA ILE A 13 -6.56 -0.97 9.61
C ILE A 13 -6.65 -2.38 8.99
N ILE A 14 -5.56 -3.14 9.03
CA ILE A 14 -5.44 -4.51 8.52
C ILE A 14 -4.88 -5.42 9.62
N HIS A 15 -5.72 -6.35 10.09
CA HIS A 15 -5.39 -7.49 10.94
C HIS A 15 -5.79 -8.80 10.26
N SER A 16 -5.01 -9.83 10.53
CA SER A 16 -5.34 -11.22 10.17
C SER A 16 -5.42 -12.01 11.47
N GLN A 17 -6.46 -12.83 11.58
CA GLN A 17 -6.91 -13.47 12.82
C GLN A 17 -5.81 -14.25 13.56
N ASN A 18 -5.76 -14.03 14.88
CA ASN A 18 -5.87 -15.05 15.92
C ASN A 18 -5.60 -14.38 17.28
N GLY A 19 -6.52 -14.53 18.24
CA GLY A 19 -6.23 -14.33 19.66
C GLY A 19 -7.14 -13.30 20.37
N GLN A 20 -7.76 -13.76 21.43
CA GLN A 20 -8.82 -13.13 22.21
C GLN A 20 -8.42 -11.83 22.94
N ALA A 21 -9.47 -11.04 23.23
CA ALA A 21 -9.64 -9.85 24.06
C ALA A 21 -8.59 -9.52 25.16
N ILE A 22 -8.45 -8.22 25.46
CA ILE A 22 -8.80 -7.60 26.76
C ILE A 22 -8.82 -6.07 26.60
N ILE A 23 -9.95 -5.46 26.94
CA ILE A 23 -10.12 -4.02 27.18
C ILE A 23 -9.68 -3.75 28.62
N LEU A 24 -8.86 -2.73 28.86
CA LEU A 24 -8.87 -1.98 30.12
C LEU A 24 -8.36 -0.55 29.86
N ALA A 25 -9.24 0.41 30.09
CA ALA A 25 -8.95 1.84 30.08
C ALA A 25 -8.24 2.25 31.37
N PHE A 26 -7.22 3.11 31.29
CA PHE A 26 -6.80 3.94 32.43
C PHE A 26 -6.31 5.32 31.98
N VAL A 27 -7.20 6.29 32.23
CA VAL A 27 -7.01 7.65 32.76
C VAL A 27 -5.97 8.59 32.13
N ALA A 28 -6.52 9.70 31.64
CA ALA A 28 -5.85 10.93 31.27
C ALA A 28 -5.11 11.60 32.44
N LEU A 29 -3.91 12.12 32.19
CA LEU A 29 -3.57 13.55 32.35
C LEU A 29 -2.08 13.75 32.03
N CYS A 30 -1.80 14.43 30.92
CA CYS A 30 -0.70 15.38 30.82
C CYS A 30 -0.95 16.21 29.55
N ALA A 31 -1.94 17.10 29.65
CA ALA A 31 -2.14 18.18 28.72
C ALA A 31 -1.01 19.20 28.91
N ILE A 32 0.15 18.90 28.31
CA ILE A 32 1.07 19.94 27.86
C ILE A 32 0.79 20.04 26.37
N GLY A 33 0.10 21.11 25.99
CA GLY A 33 -0.22 21.44 24.61
C GLY A 33 1.06 21.62 23.80
N LEU A 34 1.55 20.51 23.25
CA LEU A 34 2.10 20.55 21.90
C LEU A 34 0.90 20.84 21.02
N ALA A 35 0.87 22.00 20.38
CA ALA A 35 0.00 22.25 19.25
C ALA A 35 0.34 21.21 18.16
N SER A 36 -0.21 20.00 18.31
CA SER A 36 -0.35 19.05 17.22
C SER A 36 -1.19 19.80 16.20
N ALA A 37 -0.65 20.07 15.03
CA ALA A 37 -1.48 20.51 13.91
C ALA A 37 -2.64 19.50 13.80
N ASP A 38 -3.87 19.96 14.03
CA ASP A 38 -5.05 19.10 13.98
C ASP A 38 -5.19 18.59 12.55
N TRP A 39 -4.98 17.30 12.36
CA TRP A 39 -5.23 16.63 11.09
C TRP A 39 -6.72 16.31 10.98
N GLU A 40 -7.38 16.81 9.95
CA GLU A 40 -8.78 16.51 9.64
C GLU A 40 -8.87 15.19 8.87
N LEU A 41 -9.67 14.24 9.36
CA LEU A 41 -9.95 13.01 8.63
C LEU A 41 -10.84 13.34 7.43
N VAL A 42 -10.38 13.02 6.23
CA VAL A 42 -11.14 13.28 4.99
C VAL A 42 -11.50 12.02 4.22
N TRP A 43 -10.82 10.93 4.52
CA TRP A 43 -11.00 9.65 3.85
C TRP A 43 -10.46 8.57 4.78
N GLU A 44 -11.18 7.46 4.89
CA GLU A 44 -10.69 6.28 5.56
C GLU A 44 -11.36 5.05 5.00
N ASP A 45 -10.72 3.91 5.21
CA ASP A 45 -11.32 2.61 5.01
C ASP A 45 -10.93 1.71 6.19
N GLN A 46 -11.94 1.36 6.98
CA GLN A 46 -11.79 0.46 8.12
C GLN A 46 -12.03 -1.01 7.72
N PHE A 47 -12.35 -1.27 6.43
CA PHE A 47 -12.61 -2.59 5.88
C PHE A 47 -13.69 -3.37 6.65
N ASP A 48 -14.72 -2.63 7.08
CA ASP A 48 -15.93 -3.10 7.76
C ASP A 48 -17.14 -3.22 6.81
N GLY A 49 -17.04 -2.63 5.62
CA GLY A 49 -18.03 -2.75 4.55
C GLY A 49 -17.88 -4.02 3.71
N GLU A 50 -18.82 -4.26 2.80
CA GLU A 50 -18.82 -5.48 1.97
C GLU A 50 -18.16 -5.28 0.59
N ASP A 51 -18.04 -4.03 0.12
CA ASP A 51 -17.67 -3.75 -1.28
C ASP A 51 -16.38 -2.92 -1.41
N LEU A 52 -15.26 -3.60 -1.67
CA LEU A 52 -13.98 -2.97 -2.00
C LEU A 52 -14.03 -2.20 -3.33
N TRP A 53 -14.88 -2.62 -4.28
CA TRP A 53 -14.94 -2.04 -5.62
C TRP A 53 -15.53 -0.63 -5.63
N ARG A 54 -16.14 -0.20 -4.53
CA ARG A 54 -16.55 1.19 -4.32
C ARG A 54 -15.34 2.14 -4.21
N ASN A 55 -14.26 1.70 -3.57
CA ASN A 55 -13.13 2.55 -3.21
C ASN A 55 -11.87 2.29 -4.05
N TYR A 56 -11.77 1.09 -4.64
CA TYR A 56 -10.54 0.64 -5.27
C TYR A 56 -10.76 0.05 -6.67
N LYS A 57 -9.81 0.35 -7.54
CA LYS A 57 -9.56 -0.39 -8.77
C LYS A 57 -8.58 -1.52 -8.48
N PHE A 58 -8.78 -2.67 -9.11
CA PHE A 58 -7.85 -3.80 -9.07
C PHE A 58 -7.06 -3.87 -10.37
N ASP A 59 -5.75 -4.08 -10.25
CA ASP A 59 -4.88 -4.35 -11.39
C ASP A 59 -4.90 -5.86 -11.69
N GLU A 60 -4.88 -6.23 -12.97
CA GLU A 60 -4.93 -7.61 -13.45
C GLU A 60 -3.79 -7.89 -14.41
N GLY A 61 -3.17 -9.07 -14.31
CA GLY A 61 -2.20 -9.55 -15.28
C GLY A 61 -0.93 -10.16 -14.71
N CYS A 62 -0.12 -10.72 -15.61
CA CYS A 62 1.05 -11.55 -15.33
C CYS A 62 2.32 -11.04 -16.05
N ASN A 63 2.48 -9.72 -16.18
CA ASN A 63 3.52 -9.11 -17.04
C ASN A 63 4.82 -8.73 -16.30
N GLY A 64 5.00 -9.21 -15.06
CA GLY A 64 6.17 -8.92 -14.23
C GLY A 64 6.25 -7.49 -13.68
N TRP A 65 5.27 -6.63 -13.99
CA TRP A 65 5.05 -5.30 -13.40
C TRP A 65 6.28 -4.38 -13.35
N GLY A 66 7.21 -4.56 -14.30
CA GLY A 66 8.41 -3.76 -14.43
C GLY A 66 9.60 -4.17 -13.55
N ASN A 67 9.43 -5.21 -12.71
CA ASN A 67 10.41 -5.69 -11.73
C ASN A 67 10.62 -7.23 -11.78
N ASP A 68 10.30 -7.89 -12.90
CA ASP A 68 10.42 -9.35 -13.07
C ASP A 68 9.68 -10.15 -11.99
N GLU A 69 8.52 -9.65 -11.59
CA GLU A 69 7.69 -10.25 -10.57
C GLU A 69 6.99 -11.51 -11.07
N LEU A 70 6.76 -12.46 -10.16
CA LEU A 70 6.33 -13.82 -10.53
C LEU A 70 4.89 -14.12 -10.11
N GLN A 71 4.12 -13.10 -9.75
CA GLN A 71 2.68 -13.24 -9.53
C GLN A 71 1.87 -12.70 -10.70
N CYS A 72 0.76 -13.37 -10.97
CA CYS A 72 -0.38 -12.76 -11.62
C CYS A 72 -1.21 -12.00 -10.58
N TYR A 73 -1.51 -10.73 -10.83
CA TYR A 73 -2.58 -10.08 -10.10
C TYR A 73 -3.94 -10.50 -10.65
N THR A 74 -4.83 -10.86 -9.74
CA THR A 74 -6.17 -11.37 -10.05
C THR A 74 -7.23 -10.39 -9.59
N VAL A 75 -8.33 -10.35 -10.34
CA VAL A 75 -9.54 -9.60 -9.99
C VAL A 75 -10.62 -10.59 -9.54
N ASN A 76 -11.44 -10.19 -8.58
CA ASN A 76 -12.59 -10.98 -8.10
C ASN A 76 -12.25 -12.39 -7.60
N ARG A 77 -11.04 -12.61 -7.08
CA ARG A 77 -10.61 -13.90 -6.53
C ARG A 77 -10.53 -13.84 -5.00
N PRO A 78 -11.50 -14.39 -4.25
CA PRO A 78 -11.54 -14.30 -2.78
C PRO A 78 -10.33 -14.96 -2.11
N GLU A 79 -9.65 -15.89 -2.80
CA GLU A 79 -8.41 -16.49 -2.32
C GLU A 79 -7.23 -15.52 -2.31
N ASN A 80 -7.26 -14.44 -3.09
CA ASN A 80 -6.22 -13.43 -3.16
C ASN A 80 -6.59 -12.13 -2.42
N VAL A 81 -7.88 -11.76 -2.39
CA VAL A 81 -8.35 -10.57 -1.68
C VAL A 81 -9.73 -10.78 -1.06
N ARG A 82 -9.88 -10.43 0.22
CA ARG A 82 -11.16 -10.51 0.94
C ARG A 82 -11.17 -9.61 2.16
N GLN A 83 -12.37 -9.27 2.63
CA GLN A 83 -12.58 -8.58 3.91
C GLN A 83 -13.01 -9.60 4.97
N GLU A 84 -12.41 -9.58 6.16
CA GLU A 84 -12.80 -10.44 7.27
C GLU A 84 -12.45 -9.80 8.63
N GLY A 85 -13.45 -9.71 9.50
CA GLY A 85 -13.27 -9.24 10.87
C GLY A 85 -12.81 -7.77 10.97
N GLY A 86 -13.26 -6.90 10.06
CA GLY A 86 -12.87 -5.50 10.00
C GLY A 86 -11.47 -5.27 9.41
N ASN A 87 -11.05 -6.12 8.48
CA ASN A 87 -9.72 -6.06 7.89
C ASN A 87 -9.73 -6.50 6.43
N LEU A 88 -8.89 -5.86 5.63
CA LEU A 88 -8.53 -6.32 4.30
C LEU A 88 -7.41 -7.36 4.36
N ILE A 89 -7.63 -8.52 3.75
CA ILE A 89 -6.67 -9.61 3.69
C ILE A 89 -6.24 -9.80 2.24
N ILE A 90 -4.96 -9.49 1.96
CA ILE A 90 -4.31 -9.80 0.68
C ILE A 90 -3.44 -11.04 0.87
N THR A 91 -3.62 -12.02 -0.01
CA THR A 91 -2.94 -13.32 0.06
C THR A 91 -2.20 -13.60 -1.24
N ALA A 92 -0.88 -13.77 -1.14
CA ALA A 92 -0.09 -14.37 -2.21
C ALA A 92 -0.19 -15.91 -2.14
N ARG A 93 -0.42 -16.57 -3.28
CA ARG A 93 -0.57 -18.03 -3.36
C ARG A 93 0.27 -18.61 -4.47
N GLU A 94 0.86 -19.77 -4.21
CA GLU A 94 1.42 -20.65 -5.24
C GLU A 94 0.28 -21.42 -5.92
N SER A 95 -0.40 -20.74 -6.82
CA SER A 95 -1.43 -21.34 -7.66
C SER A 95 -1.30 -20.65 -9.00
N GLY A 96 -0.81 -21.35 -10.03
CA GLY A 96 -0.51 -20.76 -11.33
C GLY A 96 -1.62 -19.84 -11.80
N GLY A 97 -1.30 -18.56 -11.98
CA GLY A 97 -2.23 -17.57 -12.52
C GLY A 97 -2.19 -17.59 -14.04
N VAL A 98 -3.31 -17.35 -14.70
CA VAL A 98 -3.42 -17.25 -16.17
C VAL A 98 -3.91 -15.84 -16.47
N ASN A 99 -3.25 -15.11 -17.38
CA ASN A 99 -3.88 -13.92 -17.99
C ASN A 99 -4.55 -14.28 -19.32
N ASP A 100 -5.39 -13.38 -19.84
CA ASP A 100 -6.08 -13.52 -21.13
C ASP A 100 -5.15 -13.79 -22.33
N SER A 101 -3.85 -13.56 -22.17
CA SER A 101 -2.81 -13.83 -23.16
C SER A 101 -2.10 -15.19 -22.98
N GLN A 102 -2.65 -16.10 -22.16
CA GLN A 102 -2.10 -17.43 -21.81
C GLN A 102 -0.73 -17.43 -21.12
N THR A 103 -0.22 -16.27 -20.67
CA THR A 103 1.01 -16.22 -19.88
C THR A 103 0.69 -16.70 -18.46
N THR A 104 1.38 -17.76 -18.03
CA THR A 104 1.24 -18.30 -16.68
C THR A 104 2.44 -17.98 -15.83
N LEU A 105 2.18 -17.42 -14.65
CA LEU A 105 3.18 -17.25 -13.61
C LEU A 105 2.84 -18.14 -12.41
N PRO A 106 3.84 -18.62 -11.65
CA PRO A 106 3.64 -19.62 -10.59
C PRO A 106 2.83 -19.10 -9.41
N PHE A 107 2.74 -17.78 -9.23
CA PHE A 107 2.05 -17.17 -8.09
C PHE A 107 0.83 -16.35 -8.53
N THR A 108 -0.08 -16.14 -7.58
CA THR A 108 -1.18 -15.18 -7.69
C THR A 108 -1.21 -14.28 -6.47
N SER A 109 -1.64 -13.04 -6.64
CA SER A 109 -1.90 -12.12 -5.53
C SER A 109 -2.89 -11.03 -5.96
N THR A 110 -2.95 -9.94 -5.19
CA THR A 110 -3.76 -8.77 -5.52
C THR A 110 -2.94 -7.49 -5.40
N ARG A 111 -3.21 -6.57 -6.33
CA ARG A 111 -2.79 -5.16 -6.28
C ARG A 111 -4.04 -4.31 -6.49
N MET A 112 -4.23 -3.37 -5.60
CA MET A 112 -5.38 -2.47 -5.61
C MET A 112 -4.92 -1.02 -5.45
N VAL A 113 -5.65 -0.12 -6.11
CA VAL A 113 -5.34 1.30 -6.22
C VAL A 113 -6.60 2.10 -5.88
N THR A 114 -6.48 3.14 -5.07
CA THR A 114 -7.62 4.01 -4.74
C THR A 114 -8.17 4.75 -5.97
N TYR A 115 -9.49 4.91 -6.05
CA TYR A 115 -10.10 5.88 -6.97
C TYR A 115 -9.86 7.33 -6.53
N SER A 116 -9.84 7.54 -5.21
CA SER A 116 -9.59 8.86 -4.62
C SER A 116 -8.13 9.26 -4.73
N SER A 117 -7.92 10.57 -4.84
CA SER A 117 -6.60 11.17 -4.89
C SER A 117 -6.42 12.35 -3.95
N PHE A 118 -5.18 12.50 -3.47
CA PHE A 118 -4.86 13.43 -2.38
C PHE A 118 -3.62 14.27 -2.68
N THR A 119 -3.65 15.52 -2.27
CA THR A 119 -2.49 16.42 -2.38
C THR A 119 -2.14 16.88 -0.98
N TYR A 120 -0.97 16.43 -0.52
CA TYR A 120 -0.50 16.52 0.87
C TYR A 120 -1.38 15.74 1.84
N GLY A 121 -0.83 15.42 3.01
CA GLY A 121 -1.61 14.76 4.04
C GLY A 121 -0.77 13.94 4.98
N LYS A 122 -1.46 13.33 5.92
CA LYS A 122 -0.94 12.27 6.77
C LYS A 122 -1.60 10.96 6.34
N PHE A 123 -0.79 10.06 5.79
CA PHE A 123 -1.23 8.74 5.36
C PHE A 123 -0.80 7.72 6.41
N GLU A 124 -1.76 7.00 6.98
CA GLU A 124 -1.52 6.00 8.03
C GLU A 124 -2.07 4.64 7.58
N ILE A 125 -1.23 3.62 7.62
CA ILE A 125 -1.62 2.22 7.50
C ILE A 125 -1.24 1.48 8.77
N ARG A 126 -2.15 0.67 9.30
CA ARG A 126 -1.89 -0.34 10.32
C ARG A 126 -2.00 -1.69 9.63
N ALA A 127 -0.90 -2.42 9.48
CA ALA A 127 -0.90 -3.72 8.81
C ALA A 127 -0.04 -4.73 9.56
N ARG A 128 -0.42 -6.01 9.47
CA ARG A 128 0.43 -7.15 9.80
C ARG A 128 1.03 -7.72 8.52
N LEU A 129 2.35 -7.72 8.43
CA LEU A 129 3.07 -8.15 7.24
C LEU A 129 3.39 -9.66 7.29
N PRO A 130 3.31 -10.37 6.16
CA PRO A 130 3.62 -11.80 6.12
C PRO A 130 5.12 -12.07 6.33
N LYS A 131 5.47 -13.28 6.76
CA LYS A 131 6.86 -13.76 6.78
C LYS A 131 7.03 -14.82 5.71
N GLY A 132 8.18 -14.83 5.04
CA GLY A 132 8.42 -15.80 3.98
C GLY A 132 9.42 -15.28 2.97
N LYS A 133 10.25 -16.17 2.43
CA LYS A 133 11.16 -15.82 1.35
C LYS A 133 10.36 -15.31 0.16
N HIS A 134 10.88 -14.31 -0.56
CA HIS A 134 10.32 -13.79 -1.80
C HIS A 134 9.03 -12.96 -1.67
N LEU A 135 8.47 -12.81 -0.47
CA LEU A 135 7.32 -11.93 -0.26
C LEU A 135 7.76 -10.46 -0.18
N TRP A 136 7.09 -9.63 -0.96
CA TRP A 136 7.31 -8.18 -1.02
C TRP A 136 5.97 -7.45 -0.95
N PRO A 137 5.37 -7.29 0.24
CA PRO A 137 4.26 -6.38 0.46
C PRO A 137 4.72 -4.93 0.36
N ALA A 138 3.88 -4.11 -0.28
CA ALA A 138 4.10 -2.69 -0.46
C ALA A 138 2.81 -1.90 -0.18
N PHE A 139 2.97 -0.77 0.50
CA PHE A 139 1.99 0.30 0.62
C PHE A 139 2.68 1.58 0.16
N TRP A 140 2.26 2.05 -1.00
CA TRP A 140 3.02 3.01 -1.80
C TRP A 140 2.08 3.92 -2.58
N MET A 141 2.64 4.90 -3.25
CA MET A 141 1.88 5.95 -3.89
C MET A 141 2.46 6.32 -5.25
N MET A 142 1.55 6.52 -6.21
CA MET A 142 1.86 6.95 -7.57
C MET A 142 1.21 8.31 -7.87
N PRO A 143 1.79 9.09 -8.79
CA PRO A 143 1.13 10.27 -9.33
C PRO A 143 -0.16 9.89 -10.07
N GLN A 144 -1.16 10.76 -10.03
CA GLN A 144 -2.45 10.54 -10.67
C GLN A 144 -2.27 10.73 -12.17
N ASP A 145 -1.53 11.78 -12.50
CA ASP A 145 -1.20 12.22 -13.84
C ASP A 145 0.33 12.25 -13.99
N SER A 146 0.84 11.88 -15.16
CA SER A 146 2.27 11.87 -15.46
C SER A 146 2.76 13.24 -15.93
N GLU A 147 2.50 14.29 -15.14
CA GLU A 147 2.74 15.70 -15.49
C GLU A 147 4.15 15.98 -15.98
N TYR A 148 5.15 15.35 -15.37
CA TYR A 148 6.55 15.55 -15.73
C TYR A 148 7.03 14.53 -16.76
N GLY A 149 6.22 13.52 -17.11
CA GLY A 149 6.57 12.41 -17.99
C GLY A 149 6.44 11.05 -17.29
N PRO A 150 6.79 9.96 -17.99
CA PRO A 150 6.66 8.62 -17.44
C PRO A 150 7.55 8.44 -16.20
N TRP A 151 7.27 7.38 -15.43
CA TRP A 151 8.08 7.01 -14.28
C TRP A 151 9.58 6.90 -14.66
N PRO A 152 10.51 7.39 -13.80
CA PRO A 152 10.31 7.92 -12.45
C PRO A 152 10.11 9.44 -12.40
N ARG A 153 9.94 10.11 -13.56
CA ARG A 153 10.01 11.57 -13.64
C ARG A 153 8.87 12.26 -12.90
N SER A 154 7.69 11.65 -12.90
CA SER A 154 6.54 12.11 -12.10
C SER A 154 6.54 11.60 -10.65
N GLY A 155 7.54 10.81 -10.27
CA GLY A 155 7.77 10.33 -8.91
C GLY A 155 7.05 9.02 -8.54
N GLU A 156 7.48 8.46 -7.41
CA GLU A 156 6.85 7.35 -6.68
C GLU A 156 7.28 7.47 -5.21
N LEU A 157 6.34 7.21 -4.28
CA LEU A 157 6.61 7.17 -2.85
C LEU A 157 6.20 5.84 -2.27
N ASP A 158 7.18 5.11 -1.79
CA ASP A 158 7.00 3.93 -0.98
C ASP A 158 6.89 4.32 0.49
N ILE A 159 5.68 4.34 1.03
CA ILE A 159 5.46 4.59 2.46
C ILE A 159 6.00 3.40 3.27
N MET A 160 5.75 2.18 2.78
CA MET A 160 6.22 0.94 3.36
C MET A 160 6.44 -0.10 2.28
N GLU A 161 7.69 -0.49 2.10
CA GLU A 161 8.08 -1.74 1.47
C GLU A 161 8.68 -2.66 2.52
N TYR A 162 8.46 -3.96 2.36
CA TYR A 162 8.97 -4.96 3.27
C TYR A 162 9.43 -6.20 2.53
N ARG A 163 10.43 -6.88 3.09
CA ARG A 163 10.92 -8.15 2.55
C ARG A 163 10.64 -9.25 3.56
N GLY A 164 9.83 -10.24 3.20
CA GLY A 164 9.41 -11.32 4.11
C GLY A 164 10.55 -12.17 4.68
N GLN A 165 11.70 -12.17 4.01
CA GLN A 165 12.96 -12.75 4.47
C GLN A 165 13.74 -11.88 5.46
N ARG A 166 13.34 -10.62 5.67
CA ARG A 166 13.94 -9.67 6.63
C ARG A 166 12.83 -9.05 7.51
N PRO A 167 12.20 -9.86 8.39
CA PRO A 167 10.94 -9.52 9.02
C PRO A 167 10.99 -8.39 10.06
N THR A 168 12.17 -7.85 10.34
CA THR A 168 12.42 -6.75 11.28
C THR A 168 12.63 -5.40 10.59
N ASN A 169 12.54 -5.36 9.26
CA ASN A 169 12.92 -4.20 8.47
C ASN A 169 11.79 -3.81 7.51
N VAL A 170 11.42 -2.55 7.57
CA VAL A 170 10.63 -1.87 6.53
C VAL A 170 11.49 -0.79 5.89
N LEU A 171 11.22 -0.50 4.63
CA LEU A 171 11.85 0.57 3.87
C LEU A 171 10.76 1.58 3.52
N GLY A 172 11.06 2.87 3.65
CA GLY A 172 10.33 3.87 2.91
C GLY A 172 11.28 4.52 1.90
N THR A 173 10.81 4.65 0.67
CA THR A 173 11.64 5.02 -0.47
C THR A 173 10.96 6.12 -1.28
N ILE A 174 11.74 7.04 -1.82
CA ILE A 174 11.27 7.98 -2.84
C ILE A 174 12.06 7.69 -4.11
N HIS A 175 11.34 7.49 -5.21
CA HIS A 175 11.90 7.35 -6.55
C HIS A 175 11.67 8.63 -7.35
N PHE A 176 12.73 9.09 -8.02
CA PHE A 176 12.72 10.28 -8.86
C PHE A 176 13.80 10.18 -9.93
N GLY A 177 13.79 11.02 -10.95
CA GLY A 177 14.86 11.12 -11.94
C GLY A 177 14.37 11.26 -13.37
N GLU A 178 15.30 11.39 -14.30
CA GLU A 178 14.97 11.72 -15.70
C GLU A 178 14.53 10.52 -16.53
N SER A 179 14.95 9.31 -16.17
CA SER A 179 14.56 8.07 -16.88
C SER A 179 14.72 6.85 -15.97
N LYS A 180 14.28 5.66 -16.43
CA LYS A 180 14.46 4.40 -15.69
C LYS A 180 15.94 4.08 -15.45
N GLU A 181 16.81 4.47 -16.38
CA GLU A 181 18.26 4.29 -16.35
C GLU A 181 18.95 5.30 -15.42
N ASN A 182 18.40 6.52 -15.33
CA ASN A 182 18.93 7.63 -14.53
C ASN A 182 18.10 7.92 -13.27
N LYS A 183 17.49 6.88 -12.70
CA LYS A 183 16.65 7.02 -11.51
C LYS A 183 17.50 7.17 -10.24
N GLY A 184 17.16 8.16 -9.43
CA GLY A 184 17.58 8.29 -8.05
C GLY A 184 16.63 7.56 -7.09
N LYS A 185 17.16 7.17 -5.93
CA LYS A 185 16.35 6.72 -4.80
C LYS A 185 16.88 7.27 -3.49
N LEU A 186 15.98 7.68 -2.61
CA LEU A 186 16.28 8.00 -1.22
C LEU A 186 15.49 7.03 -0.33
N ALA A 187 16.19 6.20 0.44
CA ALA A 187 15.59 5.17 1.29
C ALA A 187 15.87 5.43 2.77
N HIS A 188 14.86 5.28 3.62
CA HIS A 188 14.97 5.44 5.07
C HIS A 188 14.44 4.19 5.80
N PRO A 189 15.20 3.62 6.76
CA PRO A 189 14.83 2.37 7.45
C PRO A 189 13.72 2.53 8.51
N ARG A 190 13.31 3.77 8.80
CA ARG A 190 12.20 4.12 9.72
C ARG A 190 11.45 5.33 9.18
N PRO A 191 10.66 5.19 8.11
CA PRO A 191 10.11 6.33 7.40
C PRO A 191 9.14 7.13 8.29
N ARG A 192 9.35 8.45 8.34
CA ARG A 192 8.38 9.45 8.85
C ARG A 192 8.31 10.55 7.80
N PHE A 193 7.47 10.33 6.80
CA PHE A 193 7.35 11.23 5.65
C PHE A 193 6.02 12.01 5.73
N GLN A 194 6.06 13.29 5.39
CA GLN A 194 4.89 14.18 5.26
C GLN A 194 4.97 14.85 3.89
N TRP A 195 4.33 14.29 2.85
CA TRP A 195 4.47 14.79 1.47
C TRP A 195 3.23 14.49 0.59
N THR A 196 3.29 15.03 -0.63
CA THR A 196 2.27 15.03 -1.69
C THR A 196 2.35 13.79 -2.57
N PHE A 197 1.36 12.89 -2.52
CA PHE A 197 1.16 11.91 -3.58
C PHE A 197 -0.33 11.61 -3.77
N PRO A 198 -0.80 11.49 -5.02
CA PRO A 198 -2.22 11.47 -5.31
C PRO A 198 -2.85 10.09 -5.44
N LYS A 199 -2.16 8.96 -5.49
CA LYS A 199 -2.85 7.66 -5.44
C LYS A 199 -2.20 6.73 -4.46
N ILE A 200 -2.99 5.94 -3.76
CA ILE A 200 -2.51 4.95 -2.82
C ILE A 200 -2.69 3.59 -3.46
N SER A 201 -1.61 2.82 -3.46
CA SER A 201 -1.55 1.47 -3.96
C SER A 201 -1.13 0.55 -2.83
N MET A 202 -1.76 -0.62 -2.76
CA MET A 202 -1.33 -1.69 -1.88
C MET A 202 -1.24 -2.99 -2.65
N SER A 203 -0.18 -3.74 -2.39
CA SER A 203 0.02 -5.03 -3.02
C SER A 203 0.85 -5.97 -2.16
N THR A 204 0.73 -7.26 -2.44
CA THR A 204 1.74 -8.25 -2.05
C THR A 204 2.31 -8.86 -3.31
N LEU A 205 3.61 -8.72 -3.49
CA LEU A 205 4.34 -9.14 -4.68
C LEU A 205 5.16 -10.39 -4.33
N TRP A 206 5.44 -11.25 -5.32
CA TRP A 206 6.42 -12.33 -5.20
C TRP A 206 7.60 -12.05 -6.12
N THR A 207 8.78 -11.88 -5.54
CA THR A 207 10.01 -11.59 -6.30
C THR A 207 10.86 -12.84 -6.43
N GLY A 208 11.29 -13.18 -7.64
CA GLY A 208 12.24 -14.26 -7.88
C GLY A 208 13.59 -14.05 -7.15
N PRO A 209 14.49 -15.05 -7.16
CA PRO A 209 15.79 -14.92 -6.53
C PRO A 209 16.63 -13.82 -7.21
N HIS A 210 16.98 -12.78 -6.44
CA HIS A 210 18.19 -11.98 -6.62
C HIS A 210 19.33 -12.62 -5.84
#